data_AF-A0A6C0AZW5-F1
#
_entry.id   AF-A0A6C0AZW5-F1
#
_cell.length_a   1.000
_cell.length_b   1.000
_cell.length_c   1.000
_cell.angle_alpha   90.00
_cell.angle_beta   90.00
_cell.angle_gamma   90.00
#
_symmetry.space_group_name_H-M   'P 1'
#
loop_
_entity.id
_entity.type
_entity.pdbx_description
1 polymer ?
#
loop_
_entity_poly.entity_id
_entity_poly.type
_entity_poly.pdbx_seq_one_letter_code
_entity_poly.pdbx_strand_id
1 'polypeptide(L)'
;MNGFYLSITTLFLLFPIIIFLYNNNQTIWEIILALLLVTNIILSFLFWLNPKEKSLIHFYDGVFAKISYILFPIYILFIKDINYKIKLAFLMILFVSLVMFYYSNINSKKNWCSSMHLICHSIFHFLISIGSSIAFL
;
A
#
# COMPACT_ATOMS: atom_id res chain seq x y z
N MET A 1 14.51 3.84 16.91
CA MET A 1 15.11 3.56 15.58
C MET A 1 14.17 2.78 14.64
N ASN A 2 13.28 1.91 15.13
CA ASN A 2 12.43 1.07 14.27
C ASN A 2 11.38 1.82 13.43
N GLY A 3 10.83 2.95 13.90
CA GLY A 3 9.87 3.76 13.13
C GLY A 3 10.46 4.36 11.85
N PHE A 4 11.73 4.75 11.88
CA PHE A 4 12.42 5.34 10.73
C PHE A 4 12.50 4.39 9.53
N TYR A 5 12.71 3.10 9.77
CA TYR A 5 12.72 2.09 8.71
C TYR A 5 11.38 2.01 7.97
N LEU A 6 10.28 2.09 8.70
CA LEU A 6 8.95 2.00 8.09
C LEU A 6 8.58 3.28 7.36
N SER A 7 8.95 4.45 7.89
CA SER A 7 8.85 5.72 7.16
C SER A 7 9.60 5.68 5.82
N ILE A 8 10.79 5.04 5.77
CA ILE A 8 11.51 4.84 4.50
C ILE A 8 10.70 3.95 3.56
N THR A 9 10.15 2.84 4.04
CA THR A 9 9.39 1.93 3.16
C THR A 9 8.07 2.53 2.67
N THR A 10 7.49 3.50 3.40
CA THR A 10 6.35 4.30 2.93
C THR A 10 6.71 5.08 1.66
N LEU A 11 7.99 5.44 1.43
CA LEU A 11 8.42 6.08 0.19
C LEU A 11 8.20 5.19 -1.04
N PHE A 12 8.12 3.87 -0.90
CA PHE A 12 7.80 2.98 -2.02
C PHE A 12 6.44 3.34 -2.63
N LEU A 13 5.49 3.83 -1.84
CA LEU A 13 4.17 4.23 -2.32
C LEU A 13 4.20 5.48 -3.21
N LEU A 14 5.31 6.23 -3.25
CA LEU A 14 5.48 7.33 -4.20
C LEU A 14 5.67 6.83 -5.63
N PHE A 15 6.17 5.61 -5.83
CA PHE A 15 6.41 5.06 -7.17
C PHE A 15 5.13 5.01 -8.04
N PRO A 16 3.99 4.47 -7.57
CA PRO A 16 2.73 4.58 -8.32
C PRO A 16 2.29 6.01 -8.60
N ILE A 17 2.53 6.96 -7.68
CA ILE A 17 2.22 8.39 -7.91
C ILE A 17 3.07 8.97 -9.04
N ILE A 18 4.35 8.62 -9.12
CA ILE A 18 5.22 9.06 -10.21
C ILE A 18 4.67 8.55 -11.55
N ILE A 19 4.27 7.27 -11.64
CA ILE A 19 3.67 6.71 -12.86
C ILE A 19 2.37 7.45 -13.22
N PHE A 20 1.50 7.70 -12.23
CA PHE A 20 0.28 8.48 -12.43
C PHE A 20 0.58 9.86 -13.04
N LEU A 21 1.56 10.59 -12.50
CA LEU A 21 1.93 11.92 -12.99
C LEU A 21 2.51 11.94 -14.41
N TYR A 22 3.18 10.86 -14.84
CA TYR A 22 3.68 10.72 -16.21
C TYR A 22 2.62 10.23 -17.21
N ASN A 23 1.49 9.70 -16.73
CA ASN A 23 0.39 9.29 -17.59
C ASN A 23 -0.49 10.50 -17.93
N ASN A 24 -0.52 10.88 -19.21
CA ASN A 24 -1.28 12.04 -19.69
C ASN A 24 -2.80 11.77 -19.82
N ASN A 25 -3.22 10.51 -19.81
CA ASN A 25 -4.61 10.09 -20.07
C ASN A 25 -5.23 9.46 -18.82
N GLN A 26 -5.40 10.26 -17.77
CA GLN A 26 -5.96 9.81 -16.50
C GLN A 26 -7.50 9.81 -16.54
N THR A 27 -8.09 8.71 -16.09
CA THR A 27 -9.52 8.58 -15.85
C THR A 27 -9.89 9.12 -14.47
N ILE A 28 -11.16 9.48 -14.27
CA ILE A 28 -11.65 9.95 -12.95
C ILE A 28 -11.40 8.94 -11.82
N TRP A 29 -11.47 7.64 -12.14
CA TRP A 29 -11.18 6.57 -11.18
C TRP A 29 -9.71 6.57 -10.74
N GLU A 30 -8.77 6.79 -11.67
CA GLU A 30 -7.34 6.87 -11.35
C GLU A 30 -7.02 8.11 -10.51
N ILE A 31 -7.68 9.24 -10.78
CA ILE A 31 -7.54 10.45 -9.94
C ILE A 31 -7.99 10.15 -8.50
N ILE A 32 -9.13 9.49 -8.32
CA ILE A 32 -9.62 9.09 -6.99
C ILE A 32 -8.62 8.14 -6.30
N LEU A 33 -8.09 7.14 -7.01
CA LEU A 33 -7.10 6.21 -6.47
C LEU A 33 -5.78 6.90 -6.12
N ALA A 34 -5.34 7.87 -6.91
CA ALA A 34 -4.15 8.66 -6.64
C ALA A 34 -4.31 9.53 -5.38
N LEU A 35 -5.45 10.21 -5.23
CA LEU A 35 -5.78 10.98 -4.01
C LEU A 35 -5.84 10.09 -2.76
N LEU A 36 -6.42 8.90 -2.90
CA LEU A 36 -6.48 7.92 -1.83
C LEU A 36 -5.07 7.44 -1.45
N LEU A 37 -4.21 7.17 -2.44
CA LEU A 37 -2.83 6.78 -2.22
C LEU A 37 -1.99 7.90 -1.56
N VAL A 38 -2.15 9.16 -1.99
CA VAL A 38 -1.54 10.32 -1.33
C VAL A 38 -1.97 10.41 0.14
N THR A 39 -3.25 10.16 0.41
CA THR A 39 -3.79 10.14 1.78
C THR A 39 -3.12 9.04 2.62
N ASN A 40 -2.96 7.82 2.09
CA ASN A 40 -2.23 6.76 2.78
C ASN A 40 -0.77 7.16 3.05
N ILE A 41 -0.09 7.76 2.08
CA ILE A 41 1.30 8.19 2.25
C ILE A 41 1.41 9.17 3.43
N ILE A 42 0.55 10.19 3.45
CA ILE A 42 0.55 11.21 4.52
C ILE A 42 0.26 10.55 5.88
N LEU A 43 -0.79 9.75 6.00
CA LEU A 43 -1.15 9.08 7.25
C LEU A 43 -0.07 8.12 7.73
N SER A 44 0.50 7.34 6.81
CA SER A 44 1.57 6.39 7.11
C SER A 44 2.84 7.10 7.58
N PHE A 45 3.21 8.22 6.96
CA PHE A 45 4.33 9.05 7.44
C PHE A 45 4.06 9.63 8.84
N LEU A 46 2.89 10.23 9.05
CA LEU A 46 2.51 10.78 10.35
C LEU A 46 2.55 9.70 11.43
N PHE A 47 2.13 8.48 11.11
CA PHE A 47 2.16 7.35 12.01
C PHE A 47 3.59 6.87 12.31
N TRP A 48 4.40 6.60 11.27
CA TRP A 48 5.70 5.96 11.44
C TRP A 48 6.80 6.90 11.97
N LEU A 49 6.63 8.22 11.84
CA LEU A 49 7.48 9.20 12.52
C LEU A 49 7.38 9.11 14.04
N ASN A 50 6.22 8.75 14.58
CA ASN A 50 6.01 8.55 16.01
C ASN A 50 5.06 7.36 16.27
N PRO A 51 5.55 6.11 16.14
CA PRO A 51 4.71 4.93 16.09
C PRO A 51 4.13 4.59 17.47
N LYS A 52 2.95 5.14 17.76
CA LYS A 52 2.18 4.85 18.98
C LYS A 52 1.04 3.89 18.65
N GLU A 53 1.13 2.68 19.20
CA GLU A 53 0.10 1.66 19.05
C GLU A 53 -1.27 2.21 19.52
N LYS A 54 -2.34 1.82 18.81
CA LYS A 54 -3.73 2.23 19.07
C LYS A 54 -3.97 3.75 19.15
N SER A 55 -3.07 4.58 18.63
CA SER A 55 -3.33 6.02 18.46
C SER A 55 -4.40 6.26 17.40
N LEU A 56 -5.01 7.45 17.41
CA LEU A 56 -5.99 7.83 16.37
C LEU A 56 -5.38 7.79 14.97
N ILE A 57 -4.13 8.23 14.81
CA ILE A 57 -3.41 8.19 13.53
C ILE A 57 -3.22 6.74 13.07
N HIS A 58 -2.82 5.84 13.97
CA HIS A 58 -2.73 4.41 13.67
C HIS A 58 -4.06 3.81 13.20
N PHE A 59 -5.16 4.21 13.83
CA PHE A 59 -6.50 3.77 13.43
C PHE A 59 -6.85 4.26 12.01
N TYR A 60 -6.67 5.56 11.75
CA TYR A 60 -6.98 6.13 10.43
C TYR A 60 -6.08 5.58 9.32
N ASP A 61 -4.77 5.48 9.55
CA ASP A 61 -3.81 4.85 8.62
C ASP A 61 -4.28 3.42 8.25
N GLY A 62 -4.59 2.61 9.27
CA GLY A 62 -5.07 1.25 9.05
C GLY A 62 -6.43 1.15 8.34
N VAL A 63 -7.33 2.13 8.50
CA VAL A 63 -8.62 2.18 7.80
C VAL A 63 -8.43 2.55 6.33
N PHE A 64 -7.71 3.64 6.04
CA PHE A 64 -7.47 4.09 4.67
C PHE A 64 -6.64 3.06 3.88
N ALA A 65 -5.66 2.42 4.52
CA ALA A 65 -4.88 1.35 3.90
C ALA A 65 -5.79 0.17 3.46
N LYS A 66 -6.75 -0.24 4.29
CA LYS A 66 -7.71 -1.32 3.94
C LYS A 66 -8.66 -0.91 2.82
N ILE A 67 -9.19 0.31 2.86
CA ILE A 67 -10.04 0.84 1.79
C ILE A 67 -9.27 0.79 0.46
N SER A 68 -8.03 1.24 0.46
CA SER A 68 -7.15 1.24 -0.71
C SER A 68 -6.84 -0.17 -1.19
N TYR A 69 -6.55 -1.07 -0.26
CA TYR A 69 -6.30 -2.48 -0.54
C TYR A 69 -7.50 -3.20 -1.16
N ILE A 70 -8.72 -2.66 -1.01
CA ILE A 70 -9.93 -3.18 -1.67
C ILE A 70 -10.17 -2.48 -3.01
N LEU A 71 -10.07 -1.15 -3.06
CA LEU A 71 -10.42 -0.37 -4.25
C LEU A 71 -9.44 -0.57 -5.41
N PHE A 72 -8.13 -0.68 -5.14
CA PHE A 72 -7.13 -0.91 -6.18
C PHE A 72 -7.38 -2.25 -6.92
N PRO A 73 -7.53 -3.40 -6.24
CA PRO A 73 -7.87 -4.65 -6.91
C PRO A 73 -9.18 -4.60 -7.69
N ILE A 74 -10.23 -3.99 -7.13
CA ILE A 74 -11.51 -3.88 -7.85
C ILE A 74 -11.31 -3.14 -9.17
N TYR A 75 -10.62 -2.00 -9.12
CA TYR A 75 -10.34 -1.21 -10.30
C TYR A 75 -9.50 -1.99 -11.33
N ILE A 76 -8.35 -2.54 -10.92
CA ILE A 76 -7.42 -3.23 -11.83
C ILE A 76 -8.04 -4.47 -12.47
N LEU A 77 -8.79 -5.26 -11.70
CA LEU A 77 -9.34 -6.53 -12.18
C LEU A 77 -10.57 -6.36 -13.05
N PHE A 78 -11.47 -5.44 -12.68
CA PHE A 78 -12.80 -5.36 -13.27
C PHE A 78 -13.07 -4.12 -14.12
N ILE A 79 -12.39 -3.00 -13.85
CA ILE A 79 -12.67 -1.72 -14.51
C ILE A 79 -11.60 -1.37 -15.55
N LYS A 80 -10.32 -1.51 -15.18
CA LYS A 80 -9.20 -1.19 -16.05
C LYS A 80 -9.11 -2.20 -17.20
N ASP A 81 -9.02 -1.66 -18.41
CA ASP A 81 -8.78 -2.45 -19.62
C ASP A 81 -7.28 -2.70 -19.79
N ILE A 82 -6.82 -3.85 -19.28
CA ILE A 82 -5.43 -4.31 -19.37
C ILE A 82 -5.39 -5.79 -19.74
N ASN A 83 -4.29 -6.19 -20.37
CA ASN A 83 -4.06 -7.57 -20.81
C ASN A 83 -4.17 -8.58 -19.64
N TYR A 84 -4.76 -9.75 -19.92
CA TYR A 84 -4.92 -10.84 -18.95
C TYR A 84 -3.61 -11.25 -18.25
N LYS A 85 -2.46 -11.18 -18.93
CA LYS A 85 -1.16 -11.51 -18.34
C LYS A 85 -0.80 -10.56 -17.20
N ILE A 86 -1.12 -9.28 -17.35
CA ILE A 86 -0.90 -8.26 -16.33
C ILE A 86 -1.89 -8.44 -15.17
N LYS A 87 -3.16 -8.77 -15.46
CA LYS A 87 -4.14 -9.12 -14.42
C LYS A 87 -3.69 -10.34 -13.59
N LEU A 88 -3.14 -11.37 -14.25
CA LEU A 88 -2.59 -12.54 -13.57
C LEU A 88 -1.38 -12.19 -12.71
N ALA A 89 -0.45 -11.37 -13.23
CA ALA A 89 0.68 -10.87 -12.46
C ALA A 89 0.23 -10.07 -11.22
N PHE A 90 -0.78 -9.21 -11.39
CA PHE A 90 -1.39 -8.47 -10.29
C PHE A 90 -2.02 -9.40 -9.24
N LEU A 91 -2.74 -10.45 -9.65
CA LEU A 91 -3.30 -11.43 -8.70
C LEU A 91 -2.21 -12.15 -7.89
N MET A 92 -1.09 -12.49 -8.51
CA MET A 92 0.05 -13.09 -7.79
C MET A 92 0.64 -12.11 -6.77
N ILE A 93 0.84 -10.85 -7.16
CA ILE A 93 1.30 -9.79 -6.24
C ILE A 93 0.31 -9.60 -5.09
N LEU A 94 -0.99 -9.55 -5.40
CA LEU A 94 -2.05 -9.39 -4.42
C LEU A 94 -2.04 -10.56 -3.42
N PHE A 95 -1.93 -11.79 -3.89
CA PHE A 95 -1.86 -12.97 -3.02
C PHE A 95 -0.65 -12.93 -2.08
N VAL A 96 0.55 -12.64 -2.59
CA VAL A 96 1.75 -12.55 -1.75
C VAL A 96 1.64 -11.36 -0.77
N SER A 97 1.09 -10.24 -1.21
CA SER A 97 0.87 -9.08 -0.33
C SER A 97 -0.08 -9.42 0.82
N LEU A 98 -1.13 -10.21 0.58
CA LEU A 98 -2.07 -10.65 1.60
C LEU A 98 -1.39 -11.54 2.64
N VAL A 99 -0.53 -12.45 2.20
CA VAL A 99 0.27 -13.31 3.09
C VAL A 99 1.21 -12.46 3.95
N MET A 100 1.91 -11.49 3.36
CA MET A 100 2.80 -10.59 4.09
C MET A 100 2.05 -9.71 5.09
N PHE A 101 0.88 -9.18 4.72
CA PHE A 101 -0.01 -8.44 5.62
C PHE A 101 -0.46 -9.30 6.80
N TYR A 102 -0.85 -10.55 6.54
CA TYR A 102 -1.24 -11.50 7.58
C TYR A 102 -0.11 -11.77 8.57
N TYR A 103 1.09 -12.10 8.09
CA TYR A 103 2.27 -12.32 8.95
C TYR A 103 2.70 -11.05 9.69
N SER A 104 2.64 -9.89 9.04
CA SER A 104 2.88 -8.58 9.68
C SER A 104 1.96 -8.40 10.89
N ASN A 105 0.66 -8.66 10.73
CA ASN A 105 -0.33 -8.52 11.79
C ASN A 105 -0.17 -9.54 12.93
N ILE A 106 0.26 -10.77 12.65
CA ILE A 106 0.57 -11.75 13.71
C ILE A 106 1.75 -11.26 14.55
N ASN A 107 2.82 -10.83 13.89
CA ASN A 107 4.03 -10.42 14.58
C ASN A 107 3.83 -9.12 15.36
N SER A 108 3.01 -8.17 14.86
CA SER A 108 2.70 -6.94 15.58
C SER A 108 1.91 -7.18 16.87
N LYS A 109 0.99 -8.15 16.86
CA LYS A 109 0.23 -8.57 18.05
C LYS A 109 1.08 -9.27 19.09
N LYS A 110 2.08 -10.04 18.67
CA LYS A 110 3.02 -10.74 19.57
C LYS A 110 4.03 -9.77 20.16
N ASN A 111 4.64 -8.95 19.32
CA ASN A 111 5.66 -7.99 19.71
C ASN A 111 5.65 -6.81 18.74
N TRP A 112 5.08 -5.69 19.19
CA TRP A 112 4.96 -4.46 18.44
C TRP A 112 6.33 -3.98 17.95
N CYS A 113 6.43 -3.60 16.67
CA CYS A 113 7.69 -3.19 16.03
C CYS A 113 8.87 -4.19 16.15
N SER A 114 8.61 -5.49 16.27
CA SER A 114 9.64 -6.54 16.14
C SER A 114 10.24 -6.61 14.73
N SER A 115 11.48 -7.07 14.57
CA SER A 115 12.15 -7.12 13.26
C SER A 115 11.35 -7.87 12.20
N MET A 116 10.70 -8.99 12.57
CA MET A 116 9.86 -9.74 11.64
C MET A 116 8.59 -8.97 11.24
N HIS A 117 7.96 -8.27 12.19
CA HIS A 117 6.86 -7.36 11.88
C HIS A 117 7.29 -6.30 10.87
N LEU A 118 8.43 -5.63 11.11
CA LEU A 118 8.95 -4.59 10.22
C LEU A 118 9.24 -5.16 8.82
N ILE A 119 9.93 -6.30 8.72
CA ILE A 119 10.28 -6.93 7.43
C ILE A 119 9.03 -7.30 6.64
N CYS A 120 8.06 -7.99 7.27
CA CYS A 120 6.82 -8.35 6.58
C CYS A 120 6.05 -7.11 6.10
N HIS A 121 6.01 -6.05 6.92
CA HIS A 121 5.35 -4.81 6.57
C HIS A 121 6.07 -4.07 5.42
N SER A 122 7.40 -4.05 5.42
CA SER A 122 8.20 -3.47 4.34
C SER A 122 8.01 -4.20 3.01
N ILE A 123 8.00 -5.54 3.03
CA ILE A 123 7.72 -6.35 1.83
C ILE A 123 6.28 -6.10 1.37
N PHE A 124 5.33 -5.99 2.29
CA PHE A 124 3.97 -5.62 1.97
C PHE A 124 3.89 -4.26 1.26
N HIS A 125 4.53 -3.21 1.79
CA HIS A 125 4.62 -1.89 1.15
C HIS A 125 5.21 -1.93 -0.27
N PHE A 126 6.27 -2.70 -0.46
CA PHE A 126 6.87 -2.89 -1.77
C PHE A 126 5.91 -3.56 -2.77
N LEU A 127 5.25 -4.65 -2.34
CA LEU A 127 4.32 -5.39 -3.19
C LEU A 127 3.09 -4.55 -3.56
N ILE A 128 2.49 -3.84 -2.59
CA ILE A 128 1.35 -2.97 -2.89
C ILE A 128 1.77 -1.78 -3.75
N SER A 129 3.00 -1.27 -3.62
CA SER A 129 3.52 -0.23 -4.51
C SER A 129 3.55 -0.72 -5.95
N ILE A 130 4.17 -1.88 -6.22
CA ILE A 130 4.21 -2.48 -7.57
C ILE A 130 2.80 -2.78 -8.07
N GLY A 131 1.95 -3.37 -7.22
CA GLY A 131 0.57 -3.70 -7.57
C GLY A 131 -0.26 -2.47 -7.93
N SER A 132 -0.15 -1.40 -7.15
CA SER A 132 -0.84 -0.14 -7.39
C SER A 132 -0.32 0.59 -8.63
N SER A 133 0.95 0.44 -9.00
CA SER A 133 1.50 1.00 -10.24
C SER A 133 0.76 0.52 -11.48
N ILE A 134 0.26 -0.72 -11.47
CA ILE A 134 -0.52 -1.30 -12.58
C ILE A 134 -1.81 -0.53 -12.82
N ALA A 135 -2.40 0.10 -11.79
CA ALA A 135 -3.59 0.93 -11.98
C ALA A 135 -3.33 2.15 -12.87
N PHE A 136 -2.07 2.61 -12.94
CA PHE A 136 -1.70 3.86 -13.61
C PHE A 136 -0.90 3.67 -14.91
N LEU A 137 -0.63 2.41 -15.29
CA LEU A 137 -0.14 2.04 -16.63
C LEU A 137 -1.27 2.13 -17.67
#